data_AF-A0A8T1S1E0-F1
#
_entry.id   AF-A0A8T1S1E0-F1
#
_cell.length_a   1.000
_cell.length_b   1.000
_cell.length_c   1.000
_cell.angle_alpha   90.00
_cell.angle_beta   90.00
_cell.angle_gamma   90.00
#
_symmetry.space_group_name_H-M   'P 1'
#
loop_
_entity.id
_entity.type
_entity.pdbx_description
1 polymer ?
#
loop_
_entity_poly.entity_id
_entity_poly.type
_entity_poly.pdbx_seq_one_letter_code
_entity_poly.pdbx_strand_id
1 'polypeptide(L)'
;DTHVQYERLGADVTMQCGAMDGDAAVTWTANGTDMDESQFNGSRLVLRSVDLTHSGQYACYEGSSWHLKYQTYLKVGTSPKEPVLMCRSNNYPKGFYCSWHLPSPTYIPNAFNITVMHGPRELVCEKDAFPKNRCHIRYLQLFSTVKYKVTLTVTNALGRNATTITFDEFAIVKPDPPENVVAKPVSNNPRRLEVRWQNPSSWPDPESFPLKFFLRYRPLILDQWQH
;
A
#
# COMPACT_ATOMS: atom_id res chain seq x y z
N ASP A 1 28.51 4.62 9.72
CA ASP A 1 27.16 4.08 9.56
C ASP A 1 26.29 4.44 10.74
N THR A 2 25.22 5.21 10.49
CA THR A 2 24.21 5.49 11.50
C THR A 2 23.29 4.26 11.61
N HIS A 3 23.34 3.58 12.75
CA HIS A 3 22.44 2.47 13.06
C HIS A 3 21.00 2.97 13.15
N VAL A 4 20.02 2.19 12.65
CA VAL A 4 18.59 2.51 12.76
C VAL A 4 17.93 1.48 13.66
N GLN A 5 17.31 1.93 14.73
CA GLN A 5 16.54 1.09 15.65
C GLN A 5 15.04 1.29 15.40
N TYR A 6 14.30 0.21 15.32
CA TYR A 6 12.85 0.24 15.10
C TYR A 6 12.13 -0.23 16.35
N GLU A 7 11.16 0.54 16.81
CA GLU A 7 10.43 0.24 18.04
C GLU A 7 8.92 0.38 17.83
N ARG A 8 8.16 -0.42 18.59
CA ARG A 8 6.70 -0.41 18.51
C ARG A 8 6.13 0.75 19.32
N LEU A 9 5.06 1.38 18.81
CA LEU A 9 4.26 2.33 19.58
C LEU A 9 3.85 1.75 20.94
N GLY A 10 4.09 2.54 22.00
CA GLY A 10 3.82 2.20 23.39
C GLY A 10 4.86 1.31 24.06
N ALA A 11 5.95 0.94 23.39
CA ALA A 11 7.03 0.15 23.98
C ALA A 11 7.96 1.00 24.87
N ASP A 12 8.66 0.34 25.79
CA ASP A 12 9.75 0.93 26.54
C ASP A 12 11.07 0.64 25.82
N VAL A 13 11.89 1.66 25.62
CA VAL A 13 13.15 1.58 24.87
C VAL A 13 14.30 1.92 25.79
N THR A 14 15.29 1.03 25.85
CA THR A 14 16.53 1.27 26.60
C THR A 14 17.71 1.28 25.64
N MET A 15 18.45 2.38 25.60
CA MET A 15 19.65 2.53 24.76
C MET A 15 20.89 2.56 25.64
N GLN A 16 21.88 1.73 25.33
CA GLN A 16 23.17 1.71 26.02
C GLN A 16 24.14 2.68 25.33
N CYS A 17 24.87 3.47 26.10
CA CYS A 17 25.90 4.35 25.57
C CYS A 17 27.14 3.55 25.14
N GLY A 18 27.14 3.05 23.92
CA GLY A 18 28.27 2.32 23.34
C GLY A 18 28.69 1.13 24.21
N ALA A 19 29.99 1.01 24.48
CA ALA A 19 30.55 0.01 25.40
C ALA A 19 30.96 0.62 26.76
N MET A 20 30.37 1.76 27.14
CA MET A 20 30.66 2.40 28.42
C MET A 20 30.13 1.57 29.60
N ASP A 21 30.81 1.65 30.74
CA ASP A 21 30.38 1.02 31.98
C ASP A 21 28.99 1.51 32.42
N GLY A 22 28.27 0.68 33.18
CA GLY A 22 26.90 0.95 33.62
C GLY A 22 26.75 2.26 34.38
N ASP A 23 27.74 2.65 35.18
CA ASP A 23 27.71 3.85 36.02
C ASP A 23 28.52 5.02 35.45
N ALA A 24 28.99 4.90 34.19
CA ALA A 24 29.75 5.97 33.56
C ALA A 24 28.89 7.23 33.38
N ALA A 25 29.46 8.40 33.70
CA ALA A 25 28.82 9.68 33.45
C ALA A 25 28.75 9.96 31.94
N VAL A 26 27.54 10.11 31.41
CA VAL A 26 27.27 10.31 29.99
C VAL A 26 26.25 11.41 29.79
N THR A 27 26.26 11.99 28.58
CA THR A 27 25.24 12.95 28.14
C THR A 27 24.54 12.38 26.92
N TRP A 28 23.21 12.33 26.97
CA TRP A 28 22.38 11.95 25.83
C TRP A 28 21.75 13.18 25.19
N THR A 29 21.73 13.19 23.86
CA THR A 29 21.00 14.19 23.09
C THR A 29 19.99 13.52 22.16
N ALA A 30 18.83 14.14 21.99
CA ALA A 30 17.81 13.79 21.01
C ALA A 30 17.69 14.93 19.99
N ASN A 31 17.91 14.66 18.71
CA ASN A 31 17.92 15.66 17.63
C ASN A 31 18.81 16.88 17.92
N GLY A 32 19.90 16.70 18.68
CA GLY A 32 20.83 17.76 19.07
C GLY A 32 20.44 18.56 20.31
N THR A 33 19.33 18.24 20.98
CA THR A 33 18.95 18.81 22.28
C THR A 33 19.28 17.86 23.42
N ASP A 34 19.83 18.40 24.50
CA ASP A 34 20.17 17.62 25.71
C ASP A 34 18.91 17.02 26.34
N MET A 35 19.03 15.78 26.78
CA MET A 35 17.96 15.05 27.45
C MET A 35 18.02 15.24 28.96
N ASP A 36 16.87 15.08 29.63
CA ASP A 36 16.79 15.16 31.09
C ASP A 36 17.45 13.93 31.73
N GLU A 37 18.33 14.16 32.69
CA GLU A 37 19.02 13.11 33.46
C GLU A 37 18.03 12.21 34.23
N SER A 38 16.81 12.68 34.49
CA SER A 38 15.74 11.86 35.08
C SER A 38 15.37 10.65 34.23
N GLN A 39 15.67 10.69 32.92
CA GLN A 39 15.42 9.60 31.98
C GLN A 39 16.61 8.62 31.90
N PHE A 40 17.69 8.86 32.65
CA PHE A 40 18.89 8.05 32.61
C PHE A 40 18.87 6.99 33.71
N ASN A 41 19.48 5.85 33.41
CA ASN A 41 19.78 4.81 34.38
C ASN A 41 21.26 4.45 34.23
N GLY A 42 22.12 5.22 34.91
CA GLY A 42 23.56 5.22 34.67
C GLY A 42 23.88 5.69 33.25
N SER A 43 24.63 4.89 32.50
CA SER A 43 24.98 5.16 31.10
C SER A 43 23.89 4.82 30.08
N ARG A 44 22.70 4.42 30.54
CA ARG A 44 21.55 4.07 29.69
C ARG A 44 20.53 5.19 29.61
N LEU A 45 19.98 5.41 28.43
CA LEU A 45 18.77 6.20 28.23
C LEU A 45 17.55 5.28 28.28
N VAL A 46 16.54 5.61 29.09
CA VAL A 46 15.29 4.86 29.21
C VAL A 46 14.11 5.75 28.77
N LEU A 47 13.53 5.41 27.62
CA LEU A 47 12.28 6.01 27.14
C LEU A 47 11.13 5.07 27.48
N ARG A 48 10.04 5.59 28.06
CA ARG A 48 8.86 4.78 28.41
C ARG A 48 7.69 5.13 27.52
N SER A 49 6.94 4.10 27.11
CA SER A 49 5.75 4.21 26.27
C SER A 49 5.93 5.13 25.06
N VAL A 50 6.91 4.81 24.21
CA VAL A 50 7.30 5.67 23.10
C VAL A 50 6.17 5.87 22.09
N ASP A 51 6.07 7.08 21.56
CA ASP A 51 5.15 7.47 20.50
C ASP A 51 5.89 7.93 19.23
N LEU A 52 5.15 8.45 18.24
CA LEU A 52 5.74 8.92 16.99
C LEU A 52 6.70 10.10 17.17
N THR A 53 6.52 10.93 18.20
CA THR A 53 7.35 12.12 18.45
C THR A 53 8.73 11.77 18.97
N HIS A 54 8.90 10.57 19.52
CA HIS A 54 10.19 10.05 19.96
C HIS A 54 11.07 9.62 18.78
N SER A 55 10.56 9.60 17.55
CA SER A 55 11.37 9.26 16.37
C SER A 55 12.39 10.37 16.09
N GLY A 56 13.66 10.00 15.97
CA GLY A 56 14.73 10.97 15.83
C GLY A 56 16.11 10.38 16.00
N GLN A 57 17.12 11.24 15.92
CA GLN A 57 18.51 10.88 16.10
C GLN A 57 18.89 11.01 17.57
N TYR A 58 19.40 9.93 18.16
CA TYR A 58 19.91 9.90 19.52
C TYR A 58 21.42 9.72 19.49
N ALA A 59 22.12 10.52 20.28
CA ALA A 59 23.56 10.46 20.40
C ALA A 59 23.97 10.46 21.87
N CYS A 60 24.99 9.67 22.19
CA CYS A 60 25.57 9.62 23.52
C CYS A 60 27.03 10.07 23.48
N TYR A 61 27.38 10.91 24.45
CA TYR A 61 28.70 11.48 24.63
C TYR A 61 29.26 11.08 25.99
N GLU A 62 30.57 10.85 26.04
CA GLU A 62 31.31 10.67 27.29
C GLU A 62 31.47 12.02 27.99
N GLY A 63 30.98 12.12 29.23
CA GLY A 63 30.70 13.36 29.95
C GLY A 63 31.64 14.53 29.65
N SER A 64 32.74 14.67 30.40
CA SER A 64 33.61 15.85 30.32
C SER A 64 34.35 16.02 28.98
N SER A 65 34.46 14.97 28.17
CA SER A 65 35.21 15.00 26.92
C SER A 65 34.32 15.40 25.72
N TRP A 66 33.00 15.20 25.81
CA TRP A 66 32.07 15.33 24.67
C TRP A 66 32.46 14.44 23.47
N HIS A 67 33.18 13.35 23.72
CA HIS A 67 33.48 12.37 22.68
C HIS A 67 32.25 11.51 22.39
N LEU A 68 31.80 11.50 21.13
CA LEU A 68 30.68 10.67 20.68
C LEU A 68 31.01 9.18 20.85
N LYS A 69 30.23 8.46 21.67
CA LYS A 69 30.41 7.02 21.92
C LYS A 69 29.36 6.17 21.20
N TYR A 70 28.17 6.70 20.98
CA TYR A 70 27.08 5.97 20.35
C TYR A 70 26.14 6.91 19.61
N GLN A 71 25.58 6.44 18.51
CA GLN A 71 24.58 7.17 17.74
C GLN A 71 23.63 6.20 17.04
N THR A 72 22.33 6.47 17.14
CA THR A 72 21.28 5.69 16.49
C THR A 72 20.16 6.59 16.02
N TYR A 73 19.40 6.14 15.02
CA TYR A 73 18.14 6.76 14.64
C TYR A 73 16.99 5.87 15.10
N LEU A 74 16.22 6.34 16.07
CA LEU A 74 15.03 5.65 16.54
C LEU A 74 13.87 5.94 15.58
N LYS A 75 13.21 4.89 15.08
CA LYS A 75 11.97 4.99 14.32
C LYS A 75 10.88 4.23 15.04
N VAL A 76 9.87 4.95 15.52
CA VAL A 76 8.72 4.36 16.19
C VAL A 76 7.60 4.12 15.19
N GLY A 77 7.01 2.93 15.21
CA GLY A 77 5.93 2.57 14.31
C GLY A 77 5.13 1.36 14.76
N THR A 78 4.47 0.71 13.80
CA THR A 78 3.71 -0.52 14.06
C THR A 78 4.02 -1.62 13.06
N SER A 79 3.84 -2.86 13.50
CA SER A 79 3.79 -4.01 12.59
C SER A 79 2.65 -3.83 11.57
N PRO A 80 2.80 -4.30 10.32
CA PRO A 80 1.77 -4.12 9.32
C PRO A 80 0.56 -5.01 9.63
N LYS A 81 -0.64 -4.48 9.40
CA LYS A 81 -1.87 -5.28 9.34
C LYS A 81 -1.98 -5.99 8.00
N GLU A 82 -2.94 -6.89 7.89
CA GLU A 82 -3.28 -7.54 6.62
C GLU A 82 -3.56 -6.47 5.52
N PRO A 83 -2.83 -6.51 4.40
CA PRO A 83 -3.00 -5.54 3.33
C PRO A 83 -4.28 -5.82 2.53
N VAL A 84 -4.97 -4.75 2.12
CA VAL A 84 -6.13 -4.89 1.23
C VAL A 84 -5.62 -5.13 -0.18
N LEU A 85 -5.93 -6.29 -0.76
CA LEU A 85 -5.54 -6.72 -2.09
C LEU A 85 -6.76 -6.83 -3.00
N MET A 86 -6.70 -6.20 -4.18
CA MET A 86 -7.77 -6.24 -5.18
C MET A 86 -7.19 -6.48 -6.57
N CYS A 87 -7.80 -7.39 -7.35
CA CYS A 87 -7.45 -7.61 -8.74
C CYS A 87 -8.63 -7.32 -9.67
N ARG A 88 -8.35 -6.78 -10.86
CA ARG A 88 -9.35 -6.38 -11.85
C ARG A 88 -8.79 -6.51 -13.26
N SER A 89 -9.61 -6.99 -14.19
CA SER A 89 -9.34 -6.93 -15.62
C SER A 89 -10.24 -5.91 -16.30
N ASN A 90 -9.64 -4.82 -16.79
CA ASN A 90 -10.32 -3.80 -17.60
C ASN A 90 -10.01 -3.91 -19.09
N ASN A 91 -9.14 -4.85 -19.49
CA ASN A 91 -8.63 -5.05 -20.84
C ASN A 91 -8.65 -6.53 -21.28
N TYR A 92 -9.59 -7.31 -20.74
CA TYR A 92 -9.78 -8.70 -21.14
C TYR A 92 -9.92 -8.81 -22.68
N PRO A 93 -9.29 -9.81 -23.34
CA PRO A 93 -8.58 -10.96 -22.79
C PRO A 93 -7.05 -10.77 -22.60
N LYS A 94 -6.53 -9.54 -22.58
CA LYS A 94 -5.07 -9.30 -22.54
C LYS A 94 -4.44 -9.62 -21.18
N GLY A 95 -5.08 -9.18 -20.10
CA GLY A 95 -4.53 -9.36 -18.76
C GLY A 95 -5.42 -8.81 -17.66
N PHE A 96 -4.84 -8.71 -16.47
CA PHE A 96 -5.45 -8.05 -15.32
C PHE A 96 -4.36 -7.37 -14.50
N TYR A 97 -4.78 -6.45 -13.63
CA TYR A 97 -3.88 -5.86 -12.66
C TYR A 97 -4.33 -6.20 -11.25
N CYS A 98 -3.37 -6.25 -10.34
CA CYS A 98 -3.61 -6.28 -8.91
C CYS A 98 -3.07 -5.00 -8.28
N SER A 99 -3.80 -4.48 -7.31
CA SER A 99 -3.43 -3.28 -6.56
C SER A 99 -3.68 -3.48 -5.08
N TRP A 100 -2.91 -2.77 -4.26
CA TRP A 100 -2.97 -2.96 -2.82
C TRP A 100 -2.70 -1.71 -2.01
N HIS A 101 -3.15 -1.73 -0.76
CA HIS A 101 -2.84 -0.71 0.24
C HIS A 101 -2.94 -1.30 1.64
N LEU A 102 -2.34 -0.62 2.62
CA LEU A 102 -2.53 -0.94 4.03
C LEU A 102 -3.78 -0.23 4.55
N PRO A 103 -4.62 -0.88 5.38
CA PRO A 103 -5.81 -0.26 5.95
C PRO A 103 -5.47 0.83 6.97
N SER A 104 -4.25 0.80 7.53
CA SER A 104 -3.73 1.80 8.47
C SER A 104 -2.23 2.01 8.23
N PRO A 105 -1.71 3.24 8.41
CA PRO A 105 -0.28 3.51 8.31
C PRO A 105 0.53 2.76 9.38
N THR A 106 1.77 2.40 9.05
CA THR A 106 2.74 1.78 9.98
C THR A 106 3.79 2.76 10.50
N TYR A 107 3.89 3.94 9.90
CA TYR A 107 4.88 4.99 10.20
C TYR A 107 6.35 4.62 10.00
N ILE A 108 6.63 3.40 9.54
CA ILE A 108 7.96 2.90 9.19
C ILE A 108 7.96 2.26 7.79
N PRO A 109 9.11 2.20 7.09
CA PRO A 109 9.18 1.69 5.73
C PRO A 109 8.64 0.25 5.60
N ASN A 110 7.77 0.03 4.62
CA ASN A 110 7.22 -1.28 4.30
C ASN A 110 7.76 -1.78 2.96
N ALA A 111 7.98 -3.09 2.87
CA ALA A 111 8.29 -3.80 1.64
C ALA A 111 7.11 -4.72 1.27
N PHE A 112 6.68 -4.67 0.01
CA PHE A 112 5.61 -5.50 -0.53
C PHE A 112 6.17 -6.54 -1.50
N ASN A 113 5.82 -7.80 -1.28
CA ASN A 113 6.12 -8.90 -2.18
C ASN A 113 4.83 -9.60 -2.60
N ILE A 114 4.65 -9.81 -3.89
CA ILE A 114 3.43 -10.36 -4.48
C ILE A 114 3.79 -11.58 -5.33
N THR A 115 3.07 -12.67 -5.11
CA THR A 115 3.19 -13.90 -5.88
C THR A 115 1.85 -14.24 -6.51
N VAL A 116 1.87 -14.64 -7.78
CA VAL A 116 0.67 -14.93 -8.56
C VAL A 116 0.80 -16.34 -9.12
N MET A 117 -0.14 -17.20 -8.77
CA MET A 117 -0.16 -18.60 -9.21
C MET A 117 -1.41 -18.87 -10.05
N HIS A 118 -1.25 -19.64 -11.11
CA HIS A 118 -2.35 -20.21 -11.90
C HIS A 118 -2.12 -21.73 -11.98
N GLY A 119 -2.77 -22.46 -11.08
CA GLY A 119 -2.46 -23.87 -10.83
C GLY A 119 -1.02 -24.03 -10.31
N PRO A 120 -0.19 -24.89 -10.93
CA PRO A 120 1.21 -25.07 -10.52
C PRO A 120 2.16 -24.02 -11.10
N ARG A 121 1.69 -23.12 -11.98
CA ARG A 121 2.53 -22.13 -12.66
C ARG A 121 2.55 -20.81 -11.89
N GLU A 122 3.74 -20.31 -11.61
CA GLU A 122 3.94 -18.94 -11.13
C GLU A 122 3.97 -17.96 -12.32
N LEU A 123 3.28 -16.83 -12.18
CA LEU A 123 3.17 -15.79 -13.20
C LEU A 123 3.98 -14.56 -12.82
N VAL A 124 4.53 -13.92 -13.84
CA VAL A 124 5.24 -12.64 -13.67
C VAL A 124 4.22 -11.52 -13.45
N CYS A 125 4.47 -10.73 -12.40
CA CYS A 125 3.70 -9.53 -12.06
C CYS A 125 4.61 -8.31 -12.33
N GLU A 126 4.33 -7.62 -13.44
CA GLU A 126 5.06 -6.46 -13.91
C GLU A 126 4.66 -5.24 -13.07
N LYS A 127 5.50 -4.85 -12.10
CA LYS A 127 5.22 -3.74 -11.18
C LYS A 127 5.32 -2.40 -11.91
N ASP A 128 4.35 -1.53 -11.67
CA ASP A 128 4.37 -0.16 -12.19
C ASP A 128 5.52 0.63 -11.55
N ALA A 129 6.18 1.49 -12.35
CA ALA A 129 7.14 2.46 -11.80
C ALA A 129 6.44 3.43 -10.83
N PHE A 130 5.21 3.82 -11.19
CA PHE A 130 4.30 4.59 -10.37
C PHE A 130 2.85 4.31 -10.81
N PRO A 131 1.92 3.97 -9.90
CA PRO A 131 2.10 3.76 -8.46
C PRO A 131 2.77 2.41 -8.12
N LYS A 132 3.68 2.38 -7.14
CA LYS A 132 4.41 1.16 -6.74
C LYS A 132 3.53 0.02 -6.21
N ASN A 133 2.29 0.31 -5.85
CA ASN A 133 1.35 -0.66 -5.27
C ASN A 133 0.38 -1.25 -6.31
N ARG A 134 0.84 -1.36 -7.55
CA ARG A 134 0.11 -1.98 -8.65
C ARG A 134 1.06 -2.79 -9.52
N CYS A 135 0.56 -3.92 -10.03
CA CYS A 135 1.25 -4.65 -11.08
C CYS A 135 0.27 -5.28 -12.07
N HIS A 136 0.78 -5.64 -13.24
CA HIS A 136 0.02 -6.22 -14.33
C HIS A 136 0.46 -7.66 -14.60
N ILE A 137 -0.51 -8.50 -14.95
CA ILE A 137 -0.36 -9.92 -15.22
C ILE A 137 -1.06 -10.21 -16.55
N ARG A 138 -0.38 -10.95 -17.44
CA ARG A 138 -0.97 -11.41 -18.70
C ARG A 138 -1.69 -12.73 -18.49
N TYR A 139 -2.84 -12.89 -19.15
CA TYR A 139 -3.52 -14.18 -19.17
C TYR A 139 -2.70 -15.20 -19.96
N LEU A 140 -2.55 -16.42 -19.43
CA LEU A 140 -1.89 -17.53 -20.15
C LEU A 140 -2.85 -18.33 -21.01
N GLN A 141 -4.06 -18.54 -20.50
CA GLN A 141 -5.09 -19.34 -21.13
C GLN A 141 -6.44 -18.74 -20.78
N LEU A 142 -7.24 -18.44 -21.81
CA LEU A 142 -8.59 -17.93 -21.67
C LEU A 142 -9.55 -19.06 -21.32
N PHE A 143 -10.63 -18.73 -20.60
CA PHE A 143 -11.67 -19.68 -20.21
C PHE A 143 -11.14 -20.87 -19.39
N SER A 144 -10.03 -20.69 -18.68
CA SER A 144 -9.50 -21.73 -17.80
C SER A 144 -10.42 -21.92 -16.59
N THR A 145 -10.63 -23.18 -16.19
CA THR A 145 -11.30 -23.53 -14.92
C THR A 145 -10.34 -23.50 -13.74
N VAL A 146 -9.05 -23.28 -13.98
CA VAL A 146 -8.04 -23.15 -12.95
C VAL A 146 -8.10 -21.75 -12.35
N LYS A 147 -8.17 -21.68 -11.02
CA LYS A 147 -8.23 -20.40 -10.32
C LYS A 147 -6.87 -19.72 -10.25
N TYR A 148 -6.88 -18.40 -10.32
CA TYR A 148 -5.74 -17.59 -9.94
C TYR A 148 -5.69 -17.49 -8.41
N LYS A 149 -4.49 -17.65 -7.85
CA LYS A 149 -4.21 -17.44 -6.43
C LYS A 149 -3.14 -16.37 -6.31
N VAL A 150 -3.50 -15.23 -5.72
CA VAL A 150 -2.60 -14.09 -5.53
C VAL A 150 -2.31 -13.93 -4.05
N THR A 151 -1.04 -13.95 -3.67
CA THR A 151 -0.60 -13.73 -2.30
C THR A 151 0.22 -12.45 -2.22
N LEU A 152 -0.24 -11.50 -1.42
CA LEU A 152 0.50 -10.29 -1.12
C LEU A 152 1.04 -10.38 0.30
N THR A 153 2.35 -10.29 0.43
CA THR A 153 3.07 -10.14 1.70
C THR A 153 3.49 -8.69 1.89
N VAL A 154 3.29 -8.17 3.09
CA VAL A 154 3.89 -6.93 3.56
C VAL A 154 4.82 -7.21 4.74
N THR A 155 6.02 -6.65 4.71
CA THR A 155 7.02 -6.79 5.77
C THR A 155 7.60 -5.43 6.13
N ASN A 156 7.82 -5.19 7.42
CA ASN A 156 8.65 -4.10 7.92
C ASN A 156 9.54 -4.61 9.08
N ALA A 157 10.32 -3.71 9.69
CA ALA A 157 11.23 -4.07 10.76
C ALA A 157 10.54 -4.65 12.02
N LEU A 158 9.24 -4.41 12.20
CA LEU A 158 8.44 -4.85 13.35
C LEU A 158 7.57 -6.08 13.05
N GLY A 159 7.66 -6.66 11.85
CA GLY A 159 6.99 -7.91 11.52
C GLY A 159 6.46 -7.98 10.10
N ARG A 160 5.58 -8.95 9.88
CA ARG A 160 5.08 -9.33 8.56
C ARG A 160 3.61 -9.71 8.64
N ASN A 161 2.88 -9.41 7.57
CA ASN A 161 1.52 -9.90 7.36
C ASN A 161 1.28 -10.25 5.89
N ALA A 162 0.20 -10.97 5.61
CA ALA A 162 -0.11 -11.36 4.24
C ALA A 162 -1.62 -11.52 4.00
N THR A 163 -2.03 -11.29 2.76
CA THR A 163 -3.40 -11.51 2.29
C THR A 163 -3.36 -12.34 1.02
N THR A 164 -4.21 -13.36 0.96
CA THR A 164 -4.35 -14.24 -0.19
C THR A 164 -5.77 -14.16 -0.73
N ILE A 165 -5.91 -13.91 -2.03
CA ILE A 165 -7.20 -14.00 -2.72
C ILE A 165 -7.13 -15.04 -3.83
N THR A 166 -8.25 -15.72 -4.05
CA THR A 166 -8.40 -16.72 -5.10
C THR A 166 -9.63 -16.38 -5.93
N PHE A 167 -9.51 -16.37 -7.25
CA PHE A 167 -10.62 -16.02 -8.14
C PHE A 167 -10.55 -16.76 -9.47
N ASP A 168 -11.73 -16.92 -10.07
CA ASP A 168 -11.90 -17.33 -11.46
C ASP A 168 -11.73 -16.13 -12.39
N GLU A 169 -11.29 -16.36 -13.63
CA GLU A 169 -11.01 -15.31 -14.62
C GLU A 169 -12.16 -14.29 -14.74
N PHE A 170 -13.40 -14.78 -14.94
CA PHE A 170 -14.58 -13.93 -15.14
C PHE A 170 -14.97 -13.10 -13.93
N ALA A 171 -14.60 -13.52 -12.71
CA ALA A 171 -15.01 -12.83 -11.48
C ALA A 171 -14.36 -11.45 -11.34
N ILE A 172 -13.22 -11.22 -12.01
CA ILE A 172 -12.48 -9.97 -11.95
C ILE A 172 -12.62 -9.12 -13.23
N VAL A 173 -13.29 -9.64 -14.26
CA VAL A 173 -13.54 -8.89 -15.50
C VAL A 173 -14.51 -7.76 -15.23
N LYS A 174 -14.00 -6.54 -15.29
CA LYS A 174 -14.74 -5.31 -15.08
C LYS A 174 -14.20 -4.25 -16.04
N PRO A 175 -14.78 -4.12 -17.25
CA PRO A 175 -14.41 -3.10 -18.23
C PRO A 175 -14.45 -1.69 -17.63
N ASP A 176 -13.73 -0.75 -18.24
CA ASP A 176 -13.90 0.66 -17.90
C ASP A 176 -15.23 1.22 -18.45
N PRO A 177 -15.72 2.36 -17.94
CA PRO A 177 -16.97 2.95 -18.42
C PRO A 177 -16.93 3.27 -19.92
N PRO A 178 -18.10 3.30 -20.60
CA PRO A 178 -18.16 3.73 -22.00
C PRO A 178 -17.62 5.15 -22.17
N GLU A 179 -16.94 5.38 -23.28
CA GLU A 179 -16.36 6.69 -23.60
C GLU A 179 -17.30 7.50 -24.49
N ASN A 180 -17.10 8.82 -24.53
CA ASN A 180 -17.79 9.73 -25.45
C ASN A 180 -19.32 9.57 -25.46
N VAL A 181 -19.92 9.48 -24.27
CA VAL A 181 -21.38 9.41 -24.11
C VAL A 181 -22.00 10.75 -24.48
N VAL A 182 -22.78 10.78 -25.57
CA VAL A 182 -23.44 11.97 -26.09
C VAL A 182 -24.93 11.70 -26.26
N ALA A 183 -25.77 12.62 -25.79
CA ALA A 183 -27.21 12.60 -26.03
C ALA A 183 -27.61 13.79 -26.92
N LYS A 184 -28.31 13.54 -28.03
CA LYS A 184 -28.77 14.57 -28.97
C LYS A 184 -30.29 14.50 -29.16
N PRO A 185 -30.98 15.65 -29.30
CA PRO A 185 -32.40 15.66 -29.62
C PRO A 185 -32.65 15.10 -31.02
N VAL A 186 -33.74 14.36 -31.19
CA VAL A 186 -34.17 13.87 -32.50
C VAL A 186 -35.10 14.89 -33.14
N SER A 187 -34.77 15.36 -34.34
CA SER A 187 -35.58 16.33 -35.09
C SER A 187 -37.03 15.87 -35.21
N ASN A 188 -37.97 16.81 -35.06
CA ASN A 188 -39.41 16.57 -35.09
C ASN A 188 -39.93 15.58 -34.02
N ASN A 189 -39.14 15.28 -32.97
CA ASN A 189 -39.58 14.43 -31.86
C ASN A 189 -39.08 14.96 -30.50
N PRO A 190 -39.85 15.85 -29.83
CA PRO A 190 -39.38 16.59 -28.65
C PRO A 190 -39.17 15.73 -27.40
N ARG A 191 -39.65 14.48 -27.39
CA ARG A 191 -39.50 13.55 -26.26
C ARG A 191 -38.45 12.47 -26.51
N ARG A 192 -37.70 12.56 -27.60
CA ARG A 192 -36.73 11.53 -28.00
C ARG A 192 -35.31 12.09 -28.01
N LEU A 193 -34.41 11.34 -27.38
CA LEU A 193 -32.98 11.55 -27.43
C LEU A 193 -32.32 10.36 -28.13
N GLU A 194 -31.42 10.66 -29.07
CA GLU A 194 -30.47 9.69 -29.58
C GLU A 194 -29.25 9.70 -28.66
N VAL A 195 -28.92 8.55 -28.06
CA VAL A 195 -27.75 8.41 -27.20
C VAL A 195 -26.72 7.55 -27.92
N ARG A 196 -25.50 8.08 -28.03
CA ARG A 196 -24.36 7.41 -28.66
C ARG A 196 -23.21 7.35 -27.67
N TRP A 197 -22.42 6.29 -27.73
CA TRP A 197 -21.22 6.09 -26.93
C TRP A 197 -20.21 5.27 -27.72
N GLN A 198 -19.01 5.16 -27.18
CA GLN A 198 -17.93 4.33 -27.70
C GLN A 198 -17.53 3.28 -26.66
N ASN A 199 -16.99 2.16 -27.14
CA ASN A 199 -16.35 1.19 -26.25
C ASN A 199 -15.15 1.84 -25.55
N PRO A 200 -14.79 1.38 -24.34
CA PRO A 200 -13.63 1.89 -23.65
C PRO A 200 -12.37 1.60 -24.48
N SER A 201 -11.48 2.57 -24.59
CA SER A 201 -10.18 2.41 -25.26
C SER A 201 -9.31 1.32 -24.63
N SER A 202 -9.57 1.01 -23.36
CA SER A 202 -8.93 -0.10 -22.64
C SER A 202 -9.38 -1.48 -23.11
N TRP A 203 -10.52 -1.60 -23.80
CA TRP A 203 -11.11 -2.86 -24.21
C TRP A 203 -10.66 -3.24 -25.63
N PRO A 204 -9.73 -4.19 -25.79
CA PRO A 204 -8.95 -4.32 -27.01
C PRO A 204 -9.65 -5.10 -28.13
N ASP A 205 -10.65 -5.92 -27.80
CA ASP A 205 -11.27 -6.86 -28.76
C ASP A 205 -12.80 -6.95 -28.54
N PRO A 206 -13.55 -5.90 -28.88
CA PRO A 206 -15.01 -5.88 -28.73
C PRO A 206 -15.75 -6.79 -29.71
N GLU A 207 -15.11 -7.23 -30.80
CA GLU A 207 -15.73 -8.13 -31.79
C GLU A 207 -15.80 -9.56 -31.25
N SER A 208 -14.71 -10.06 -30.66
CA SER A 208 -14.70 -11.39 -30.04
C SER A 208 -15.30 -11.38 -28.63
N PHE A 209 -15.17 -10.25 -27.92
CA PHE A 209 -15.65 -10.08 -26.55
C PHE A 209 -16.59 -8.87 -26.45
N PRO A 210 -17.84 -8.99 -26.94
CA PRO A 210 -18.77 -7.88 -26.99
C PRO A 210 -19.20 -7.43 -25.60
N LEU A 211 -19.30 -6.11 -25.44
CA LEU A 211 -19.79 -5.49 -24.21
C LEU A 211 -21.31 -5.34 -24.25
N LYS A 212 -21.96 -5.66 -23.13
CA LYS A 212 -23.37 -5.37 -22.91
C LYS A 212 -23.52 -4.08 -22.11
N PHE A 213 -24.29 -3.14 -22.64
CA PHE A 213 -24.52 -1.84 -22.00
C PHE A 213 -25.89 -1.78 -21.32
N PHE A 214 -25.96 -1.03 -20.22
CA PHE A 214 -27.20 -0.69 -19.54
C PHE A 214 -27.31 0.83 -19.47
N LEU A 215 -28.23 1.39 -20.24
CA LEU A 215 -28.48 2.84 -20.25
C LEU A 215 -29.42 3.19 -19.11
N ARG A 216 -29.11 4.27 -18.39
CA ARG A 216 -30.04 4.92 -17.47
C ARG A 216 -30.14 6.39 -17.80
N TYR A 217 -31.32 6.96 -17.65
CA TYR A 217 -31.54 8.40 -17.84
C TYR A 217 -32.47 8.93 -16.76
N ARG A 218 -32.43 10.25 -16.51
CA ARG A 218 -33.40 10.93 -15.65
C ARG A 218 -33.60 12.37 -16.13
N PRO A 219 -34.82 12.92 -16.06
CA PRO A 219 -35.02 14.36 -16.10
C PRO A 219 -34.29 15.05 -14.95
N LEU A 220 -33.80 16.27 -15.15
CA LEU A 220 -33.09 17.01 -14.10
C LEU A 220 -33.94 17.27 -12.86
N ILE A 221 -35.26 17.35 -13.04
CA ILE A 221 -36.27 17.57 -11.99
C ILE A 221 -36.59 16.31 -11.16
N LEU A 222 -36.06 15.14 -11.53
CA LEU A 222 -36.28 13.87 -10.82
C LEU A 222 -34.95 13.34 -10.29
N ASP A 223 -34.98 12.79 -9.07
CA ASP A 223 -33.81 12.14 -8.46
C ASP A 223 -33.67 10.67 -8.84
N GLN A 224 -34.76 10.04 -9.28
CA GLN A 224 -34.82 8.61 -9.60
C GLN A 224 -34.36 8.36 -11.05
N TRP A 225 -33.47 7.39 -11.24
CA TRP A 225 -33.01 6.93 -12.54
C TRP A 225 -34.02 5.98 -13.20
N GLN A 226 -34.26 6.16 -14.48
CA GLN A 226 -35.08 5.31 -15.34
C GLN A 226 -34.20 4.38 -16.18
N HIS A 227 -34.76 3.25 -16.62
CA HIS A 227 -34.13 2.24 -17.45
C HIS A 227 -34.96 1.95 -18.70
#